data_AF-A0A168I380-F1
#
_entry.id   AF-A0A168I380-F1
#
_cell.length_a   1.000
_cell.length_b   1.000
_cell.length_c   1.000
_cell.angle_alpha   90.00
_cell.angle_beta   90.00
_cell.angle_gamma   90.00
#
_symmetry.space_group_name_H-M   'P 1'
#
loop_
_entity.id
_entity.type
_entity.pdbx_description
1 polymer ?
#
loop_
_entity_poly.entity_id
_entity_poly.type
_entity_poly.pdbx_seq_one_letter_code
_entity_poly.pdbx_strand_id
1 'polypeptide(L)'
;MKPFSARAGLNWARGSYHRTTLTVNKRTADAANVNAQKMPVSYGQKALFVSHVASGDMLYTTDKDSVVQSTVFAPKSAHVTGETAVALAKVGSGKLGYVGDVNAEDGSHIVVLAICGLL
;
A
#
# COMPACT_ATOMS: atom_id res chain seq x y z
N MET A 1 23.84 -9.92 -1.52
CA MET A 1 22.79 -10.22 -2.54
C MET A 1 21.87 -9.00 -2.65
N LYS A 2 21.56 -8.49 -3.85
CA LYS A 2 20.64 -7.32 -3.97
C LYS A 2 19.19 -7.73 -3.63
N PRO A 3 18.43 -6.90 -2.88
CA PRO A 3 16.99 -7.10 -2.64
C PRO A 3 16.19 -7.20 -3.94
N PHE A 4 15.04 -7.86 -3.91
CA PHE A 4 14.18 -8.05 -5.09
C PHE A 4 13.74 -6.73 -5.72
N SER A 5 13.25 -5.77 -4.92
CA SER A 5 12.86 -4.42 -5.38
C SER A 5 13.99 -3.69 -6.09
N ALA A 6 15.20 -3.74 -5.55
CA ALA A 6 16.37 -3.12 -6.15
C ALA A 6 16.74 -3.73 -7.51
N ARG A 7 16.48 -5.02 -7.74
CA ARG A 7 16.64 -5.66 -9.06
C ARG A 7 15.59 -5.18 -10.06
N ALA A 8 14.42 -4.77 -9.58
CA ALA A 8 13.36 -4.14 -10.37
C ALA A 8 13.57 -2.62 -10.58
N GLY A 9 14.69 -2.06 -10.10
CA GLY A 9 14.98 -0.62 -10.22
C GLY A 9 14.27 0.26 -9.18
N LEU A 10 13.72 -0.33 -8.12
CA LEU A 10 12.98 0.37 -7.07
C LEU A 10 13.83 0.50 -5.81
N ASN A 11 13.80 1.66 -5.17
CA ASN A 11 14.49 1.93 -3.89
C ASN A 11 13.70 1.47 -2.67
N TRP A 12 12.64 0.68 -2.88
CA TRP A 12 11.78 0.19 -1.82
C TRP A 12 12.54 -0.57 -0.75
N ALA A 13 12.28 -0.23 0.51
CA ALA A 13 12.86 -0.86 1.68
C ALA A 13 11.78 -1.26 2.71
N ARG A 14 12.19 -1.97 3.75
CA ARG A 14 11.30 -2.31 4.88
C ARG A 14 10.84 -1.02 5.56
N GLY A 15 9.54 -0.85 5.73
CA GLY A 15 8.94 0.23 6.52
C GLY A 15 8.44 -0.24 7.88
N SER A 16 7.47 0.50 8.40
CA SER A 16 6.79 0.23 9.67
C SER A 16 5.97 -1.06 9.65
N TYR A 17 5.69 -1.64 10.81
CA TYR A 17 4.83 -2.83 10.94
C TYR A 17 3.76 -2.60 12.00
N HIS A 18 2.52 -2.42 11.57
CA HIS A 18 1.40 -2.16 12.46
C HIS A 18 0.05 -2.38 11.75
N ARG A 19 -1.03 -2.30 12.54
CA ARG A 19 -2.39 -2.18 12.02
C ARG A 19 -2.79 -0.71 11.95
N THR A 20 -3.45 -0.31 10.86
CA THR A 20 -4.11 0.99 10.70
C THR A 20 -5.23 0.86 9.67
N THR A 21 -6.07 1.88 9.57
CA THR A 21 -6.93 2.10 8.41
C THR A 21 -6.14 2.79 7.30
N LEU A 22 -6.37 2.38 6.06
CA LEU A 22 -5.76 2.95 4.86
C LEU A 22 -6.85 3.41 3.90
N THR A 23 -6.59 4.47 3.14
CA THR A 23 -7.51 5.02 2.15
C THR A 23 -6.90 4.90 0.75
N VAL A 24 -7.73 4.58 -0.25
CA VAL A 24 -7.28 4.48 -1.65
C VAL A 24 -6.82 5.84 -2.18
N ASN A 25 -5.65 5.87 -2.81
CA ASN A 25 -5.17 7.03 -3.56
C ASN A 25 -5.72 6.96 -4.99
N LYS A 26 -6.87 7.59 -5.21
CA LYS A 26 -7.57 7.59 -6.51
C LYS A 26 -6.70 8.10 -7.65
N ARG A 27 -5.88 9.13 -7.40
CA ARG A 27 -4.95 9.68 -8.42
C ARG A 27 -3.95 8.62 -8.89
N THR A 28 -3.36 7.87 -7.96
CA THR A 28 -2.45 6.77 -8.29
C THR A 28 -3.16 5.63 -9.00
N ALA A 29 -4.36 5.26 -8.55
CA ALA A 29 -5.16 4.24 -9.22
C ALA A 29 -5.47 4.61 -10.67
N ASP A 30 -5.93 5.84 -10.91
CA ASP A 30 -6.24 6.36 -12.25
C ASP A 30 -4.99 6.37 -13.13
N ALA A 31 -3.86 6.89 -12.63
CA ALA A 31 -2.58 6.89 -13.35
C ALA A 31 -2.07 5.47 -13.68
N ALA A 32 -2.41 4.50 -12.85
CA ALA A 32 -2.06 3.09 -13.04
C ALA A 32 -3.11 2.29 -13.83
N ASN A 33 -4.18 2.92 -14.36
CA ASN A 33 -5.31 2.24 -15.00
C ASN A 33 -5.91 1.12 -14.12
N VAL A 34 -6.02 1.36 -12.82
CA VAL A 34 -6.68 0.46 -11.86
C VAL A 34 -8.05 1.04 -11.53
N ASN A 35 -9.10 0.23 -11.63
CA ASN A 35 -10.47 0.68 -11.40
C ASN A 35 -10.77 0.91 -9.91
N ALA A 36 -10.47 2.12 -9.44
CA ALA A 36 -10.69 2.52 -8.04
C ALA A 36 -12.16 2.44 -7.58
N GLN A 37 -13.13 2.48 -8.50
CA GLN A 37 -14.55 2.40 -8.15
C GLN A 37 -14.95 0.99 -7.66
N LYS A 38 -14.19 -0.04 -8.03
CA LYS A 38 -14.40 -1.41 -7.58
C LYS A 38 -13.55 -1.79 -6.36
N MET A 39 -12.76 -0.85 -5.85
CA MET A 39 -11.88 -1.05 -4.70
C MET A 39 -12.50 -0.47 -3.43
N PRO A 40 -12.18 -1.00 -2.24
CA PRO A 40 -12.59 -0.38 -0.98
C PRO A 40 -12.03 1.04 -0.89
N VAL A 41 -12.90 2.03 -0.64
CA VAL A 41 -12.45 3.42 -0.45
C VAL A 41 -11.48 3.52 0.72
N SER A 42 -11.74 2.75 1.78
CA SER A 42 -10.90 2.63 2.97
C SER A 42 -11.11 1.26 3.61
N TYR A 43 -10.06 0.68 4.17
CA TYR A 43 -10.17 -0.55 4.96
C TYR A 43 -9.03 -0.68 5.99
N GLY A 44 -9.26 -1.48 7.03
CA GLY A 44 -8.27 -1.78 8.05
C GLY A 44 -7.36 -2.92 7.61
N GLN A 45 -6.05 -2.76 7.82
CA GLN A 45 -5.06 -3.76 7.45
C GLN A 45 -3.96 -3.84 8.51
N LYS A 46 -3.56 -5.05 8.92
CA LYS A 46 -2.28 -5.27 9.60
C LYS A 46 -1.24 -5.50 8.53
N ALA A 47 -0.25 -4.62 8.43
CA ALA A 47 0.67 -4.63 7.31
C ALA A 47 2.13 -4.45 7.73
N LEU A 48 3.02 -5.07 6.96
CA LEU A 48 4.37 -4.57 6.78
C LEU A 48 4.32 -3.48 5.70
N PHE A 49 4.70 -2.26 6.05
CA PHE A 49 4.77 -1.16 5.10
C PHE A 49 6.06 -1.27 4.28
N VAL A 50 6.00 -0.75 3.07
CA VAL A 50 7.17 -0.50 2.22
C VAL A 50 7.51 0.98 2.27
N SER A 51 8.79 1.31 2.45
CA SER A 51 9.30 2.68 2.53
C SER A 51 10.02 3.08 1.25
N HIS A 52 10.30 4.39 1.11
CA HIS A 52 10.91 5.00 -0.08
C HIS A 52 10.06 4.81 -1.35
N VAL A 53 8.73 4.84 -1.21
CA VAL A 53 7.80 4.78 -2.33
C VAL A 53 7.51 6.20 -2.82
N ALA A 54 7.59 6.41 -4.13
CA ALA A 54 7.19 7.68 -4.73
C ALA A 54 5.68 7.88 -4.53
N SER A 55 5.24 9.11 -4.25
CA SER A 55 3.82 9.39 -3.99
C SER A 55 2.88 8.96 -5.12
N GLY A 56 3.37 8.95 -6.36
CA GLY A 56 2.64 8.46 -7.52
C GLY A 56 2.41 6.95 -7.55
N ASP A 57 3.20 6.18 -6.80
CA ASP A 57 3.15 4.71 -6.74
C ASP A 57 2.45 4.19 -5.47
N MET A 58 1.99 5.07 -4.57
CA MET A 58 1.33 4.68 -3.32
C MET A 58 -0.18 4.51 -3.54
N LEU A 59 -0.65 3.27 -3.66
CA LEU A 59 -2.05 2.97 -4.00
C LEU A 59 -3.00 3.03 -2.79
N TYR A 60 -2.55 2.63 -1.61
CA TYR A 60 -3.27 2.86 -0.35
C TYR A 60 -2.40 3.61 0.66
N THR A 61 -2.91 4.68 1.22
CA THR A 61 -2.12 5.60 2.04
C THR A 61 -2.74 5.82 3.40
N THR A 62 -1.90 6.12 4.37
CA THR A 62 -2.27 6.80 5.62
C THR A 62 -2.30 8.31 5.40
N ASP A 63 -3.24 9.00 6.01
CA ASP A 63 -3.28 10.47 6.11
C ASP A 63 -2.90 10.96 7.52
N LYS A 64 -2.94 12.27 7.75
CA LYS A 64 -2.60 12.90 9.04
C LYS A 64 -3.45 12.42 10.22
N ASP A 65 -4.64 11.87 9.96
CA ASP A 65 -5.60 11.42 10.97
C ASP A 65 -5.49 9.90 11.21
N SER A 66 -4.68 9.21 10.41
CA SER A 66 -4.45 7.77 10.52
C SER A 66 -3.61 7.45 11.76
N VAL A 67 -4.08 6.47 12.54
CA VAL A 67 -3.44 6.05 13.79
C VAL A 67 -3.19 4.55 13.83
N VAL A 68 -2.10 4.18 14.51
CA VAL A 68 -1.79 2.80 14.85
C VAL A 68 -2.89 2.25 15.76
N GLN A 69 -3.48 1.13 15.35
CA GLN A 69 -4.53 0.43 16.09
C GLN A 69 -3.90 -0.61 17.02
N SER A 70 -4.12 -0.46 18.33
CA SER A 70 -3.65 -1.37 19.36
C SER A 70 -4.69 -1.49 20.48
N THR A 71 -4.80 -2.68 21.07
CA THR A 71 -5.62 -2.93 22.28
C THR A 71 -4.86 -2.65 23.58
N VAL A 72 -3.55 -2.39 23.50
CA VAL A 72 -2.65 -2.24 24.67
C VAL A 72 -2.05 -0.85 24.75
N PHE A 73 -1.72 -0.25 23.60
CA PHE A 73 -1.06 1.05 23.53
C PHE A 73 -2.01 2.14 23.06
N ALA A 74 -1.81 3.36 23.56
CA ALA A 74 -2.54 4.53 23.09
C ALA A 74 -2.29 4.77 21.58
N PRO A 75 -3.29 5.34 20.85
CA PRO A 75 -3.13 5.67 19.45
C PRO A 75 -1.93 6.59 19.21
N LYS A 76 -1.09 6.23 18.24
CA LYS A 76 0.00 7.06 17.72
C LYS A 76 -0.20 7.25 16.23
N SER A 77 0.33 8.34 15.66
CA SER A 77 0.28 8.56 14.22
C SER A 77 0.82 7.34 13.46
N ALA A 78 0.07 6.88 12.48
CA ALA A 78 0.50 5.87 11.51
C ALA A 78 1.07 6.52 10.23
N HIS A 79 1.02 7.85 10.11
CA HIS A 79 1.46 8.55 8.92
C HIS A 79 2.98 8.73 8.91
N VAL A 80 3.63 8.03 7.99
CA VAL A 80 5.05 8.20 7.67
C VAL A 80 5.18 8.53 6.18
N THR A 81 5.79 9.67 5.87
CA THR A 81 5.97 10.12 4.49
C THR A 81 6.80 9.11 3.70
N GLY A 82 6.31 8.72 2.52
CA GLY A 82 6.97 7.74 1.66
C GLY A 82 6.83 6.28 2.11
N GLU A 83 5.98 5.99 3.11
CA GLU A 83 5.59 4.64 3.48
C GLU A 83 4.14 4.32 3.09
N THR A 84 3.93 3.12 2.56
CA THR A 84 2.58 2.63 2.21
C THR A 84 2.46 1.13 2.45
N ALA A 85 1.24 0.68 2.75
CA ALA A 85 0.92 -0.75 2.84
C ALA A 85 0.61 -1.38 1.46
N VAL A 86 0.27 -0.57 0.45
CA VAL A 86 0.01 -1.03 -0.92
C VAL A 86 0.66 -0.09 -1.92
N ALA A 87 1.66 -0.59 -2.63
CA ALA A 87 2.36 0.15 -3.68
C ALA A 87 2.13 -0.49 -5.06
N LEU A 88 2.13 0.33 -6.10
CA LEU A 88 2.07 -0.11 -7.49
C LEU A 88 2.96 0.80 -8.35
N ALA A 89 4.14 0.31 -8.69
CA ALA A 89 5.12 1.05 -9.51
C ALA A 89 5.19 0.50 -10.92
N LYS A 90 5.48 1.38 -11.89
CA LYS A 90 5.82 0.97 -13.26
C LYS A 90 7.24 0.37 -13.28
N VAL A 91 7.38 -0.82 -13.87
CA VAL A 91 8.67 -1.50 -14.04
C VAL A 91 8.74 -2.03 -15.47
N GLY A 92 9.64 -1.47 -16.28
CA GLY A 92 9.72 -1.78 -17.72
C GLY A 92 8.41 -1.47 -18.45
N SER A 93 7.87 -2.47 -19.14
CA SER A 93 6.55 -2.41 -19.81
C SER A 93 5.38 -2.80 -18.90
N GLY A 94 5.67 -3.29 -17.69
CA GLY A 94 4.67 -3.78 -16.74
C GLY A 94 4.59 -2.93 -15.47
N LYS A 95 3.99 -3.52 -14.44
CA LYS A 95 3.90 -2.95 -13.11
C LYS A 95 4.31 -3.98 -12.06
N LEU A 96 4.87 -3.50 -10.96
CA LEU A 96 5.13 -4.30 -9.77
C LEU A 96 4.23 -3.81 -8.64
N GLY A 97 3.35 -4.70 -8.17
CA GLY A 97 2.49 -4.46 -7.01
C GLY A 97 3.10 -5.03 -5.73
N TYR A 98 2.88 -4.33 -4.62
CA TYR A 98 3.18 -4.79 -3.27
C TYR A 98 1.91 -4.67 -2.42
N VAL A 99 1.55 -5.73 -1.70
CA VAL A 99 0.51 -5.72 -0.67
C VAL A 99 1.14 -6.26 0.61
N GLY A 100 1.29 -5.39 1.60
CA GLY A 100 1.98 -5.72 2.85
C GLY A 100 1.15 -6.49 3.86
N ASP A 101 -0.08 -6.90 3.50
CA ASP A 101 -1.01 -7.55 4.41
C ASP A 101 -0.44 -8.88 4.91
N VAL A 102 -0.46 -9.07 6.22
CA VAL A 102 0.00 -10.30 6.86
C VAL A 102 -1.13 -11.20 7.32
N ASN A 103 -2.38 -10.75 7.24
CA ASN A 103 -3.55 -11.44 7.78
C ASN A 103 -4.64 -11.75 6.74
N ALA A 104 -4.45 -11.37 5.48
CA ALA A 104 -5.46 -11.53 4.42
C ALA A 104 -6.82 -10.91 4.79
N GLU A 105 -6.78 -9.66 5.25
CA GLU A 105 -7.94 -8.87 5.65
C GLU A 105 -8.88 -8.66 4.45
N ASP A 106 -10.18 -8.56 4.72
CA ASP A 106 -11.24 -8.63 3.70
C ASP A 106 -11.07 -7.62 2.54
N GLY A 107 -10.40 -6.48 2.73
CA GLY A 107 -10.15 -5.54 1.63
C GLY A 107 -9.05 -5.97 0.66
N SER A 108 -8.06 -6.75 1.13
CA SER A 108 -6.82 -6.98 0.37
C SER A 108 -7.00 -7.90 -0.83
N HIS A 109 -7.94 -8.86 -0.80
CA HIS A 109 -8.21 -9.70 -1.98
C HIS A 109 -8.76 -8.88 -3.16
N ILE A 110 -9.63 -7.91 -2.89
CA ILE A 110 -10.17 -6.99 -3.91
C ILE A 110 -9.03 -6.15 -4.50
N VAL A 111 -8.13 -5.65 -3.66
CA VAL A 111 -6.96 -4.87 -4.10
C VAL A 111 -6.06 -5.69 -5.02
N VAL A 112 -5.78 -6.96 -4.70
CA VAL A 112 -4.98 -7.84 -5.56
C VAL A 112 -5.68 -8.05 -6.91
N LEU A 113 -6.98 -8.37 -6.91
CA LEU A 113 -7.75 -8.54 -8.15
C LEU A 113 -7.74 -7.26 -9.01
N ALA A 114 -7.88 -6.09 -8.37
CA ALA A 114 -7.84 -4.79 -9.05
C ALA A 114 -6.49 -4.52 -9.73
N ILE A 115 -5.38 -4.74 -9.01
CA ILE A 115 -4.02 -4.54 -9.53
C ILE A 115 -3.72 -5.51 -10.68
N CYS A 116 -4.28 -6.72 -10.64
CA CYS A 116 -4.18 -7.71 -11.70
C CYS A 116 -5.12 -7.44 -12.89
N GLY A 117 -5.98 -6.41 -12.84
CA GLY A 117 -6.93 -6.08 -13.92
C GLY A 117 -8.10 -7.06 -14.02
N LEU A 118 -8.48 -7.70 -12.91
CA LEU A 118 -9.52 -8.72 -12.84
C LEU A 118 -10.86 -8.19 -12.28
N LEU A 119 -10.97 -6.87 -12.06
CA LEU A 119 -12.19 -6.19 -11.61
C LEU A 119 -12.80 -5.31 -12.69
#